data_AF-A0A956HIK6-F1
#
_entry.id   AF-A0A956HIK6-F1
#
_cell.length_a   1.000
_cell.length_b   1.000
_cell.length_c   1.000
_cell.angle_alpha   90.00
_cell.angle_beta   90.00
_cell.angle_gamma   90.00
#
_symmetry.space_group_name_H-M   'P 1'
#
loop_
_entity.id
_entity.type
_entity.pdbx_description
1 polymer ?
#
loop_
_entity_poly.entity_id
_entity_poly.type
_entity_poly.pdbx_seq_one_letter_code
_entity_poly.pdbx_strand_id
1 'polypeptide(L)'
;MELNLAALNWVGVALAVVAGQVVSTIWFVVLFGEPWAREYGAASKREHTKQVPGYTYAVGLVCTTLLVLSLAVLQRALSIHTIADALWLAVFVSVGFCVATCVPGQAFLRRWRVALLACGSQVAMILVISLLLVLLP
;
A
#
# COMPACT_ATOMS: atom_id res chain seq x y z
N MET A 1 21.70 -0.90 -15.41
CA MET A 1 20.76 -0.02 -14.69
C MET A 1 21.32 0.20 -13.30
N GLU A 2 21.88 1.38 -13.02
CA GLU A 2 22.42 1.68 -11.69
C GLU A 2 21.29 2.16 -10.78
N LEU A 3 21.18 1.59 -9.58
CA LEU A 3 20.24 2.03 -8.54
C LEU A 3 20.77 3.33 -7.89
N ASN A 4 20.60 4.46 -8.57
CA ASN A 4 21.00 5.76 -8.02
C ASN A 4 19.89 6.37 -7.16
N LEU A 5 19.80 5.96 -5.89
CA LEU A 5 18.81 6.50 -4.94
C LEU A 5 18.99 8.00 -4.65
N ALA A 6 20.21 8.53 -4.80
CA ALA A 6 20.49 9.94 -4.53
C ALA A 6 19.78 10.90 -5.51
N ALA A 7 19.42 10.40 -6.69
CA ALA A 7 18.74 11.19 -7.72
C ALA A 7 17.20 11.05 -7.68
N LEU A 8 16.62 10.49 -6.60
CA LEU A 8 15.18 10.55 -6.36
C LEU A 8 14.80 11.87 -5.68
N ASN A 9 13.62 12.40 -5.97
CA ASN A 9 13.06 13.50 -5.18
C ASN A 9 12.61 12.97 -3.80
N TRP A 10 13.47 13.17 -2.80
CA TRP A 10 13.23 12.73 -1.43
C TRP A 10 12.04 13.40 -0.75
N VAL A 11 11.66 14.62 -1.17
CA VAL A 11 10.45 15.28 -0.68
C VAL A 11 9.21 14.57 -1.23
N GLY A 12 9.18 14.27 -2.52
CA GLY A 12 8.12 13.48 -3.16
C GLY A 12 7.98 12.09 -2.52
N VAL A 13 9.11 11.41 -2.28
CA VAL A 13 9.15 10.12 -1.56
C VAL A 13 8.55 10.24 -0.16
N ALA A 14 8.99 11.21 0.66
CA ALA A 14 8.48 11.38 2.02
C ALA A 14 6.97 11.65 2.04
N LEU A 15 6.49 12.52 1.15
CA LEU A 15 5.05 12.82 1.01
C LEU A 15 4.25 11.59 0.56
N ALA A 16 4.78 10.79 -0.36
CA ALA A 16 4.15 9.55 -0.79
C ALA A 16 4.09 8.50 0.33
N VAL A 17 5.10 8.41 1.20
CA VAL A 17 5.06 7.54 2.40
C VAL A 17 3.93 7.97 3.33
N VAL A 18 3.85 9.27 3.65
CA VAL A 18 2.78 9.81 4.50
C VAL A 18 1.41 9.54 3.89
N ALA A 19 1.25 9.80 2.59
CA ALA A 19 0.00 9.52 1.89
C ALA A 19 -0.38 8.03 1.94
N GLY A 20 0.58 7.12 1.78
CA GLY A 20 0.34 5.68 1.91
C GLY A 20 -0.17 5.27 3.30
N GLN A 21 0.39 5.87 4.36
CA GLN A 21 -0.10 5.67 5.73
C GLN A 21 -1.52 6.22 5.93
N VAL A 22 -1.79 7.41 5.37
CA VAL A 22 -3.13 8.03 5.41
C VAL A 22 -4.15 7.15 4.69
N VAL A 23 -3.85 6.66 3.49
CA VAL A 23 -4.72 5.74 2.74
C VAL A 23 -5.01 4.48 3.55
N SER A 24 -3.97 3.85 4.11
CA SER A 24 -4.13 2.66 4.96
C SER A 24 -5.00 2.93 6.18
N THR A 25 -4.81 4.08 6.83
CA THR A 25 -5.61 4.49 8.00
C THR A 25 -7.06 4.73 7.61
N ILE A 26 -7.33 5.49 6.55
CA ILE A 26 -8.69 5.74 6.04
C ILE A 26 -9.36 4.40 5.71
N TRP A 27 -8.65 3.49 5.04
CA TRP A 27 -9.19 2.19 4.67
C TRP A 27 -9.60 1.36 5.89
N PHE A 28 -8.70 1.16 6.86
CA PHE A 28 -8.93 0.24 7.98
C PHE A 28 -9.54 0.86 9.23
N VAL A 29 -9.66 2.18 9.32
CA VAL A 29 -10.28 2.85 10.48
C VAL A 29 -11.63 3.47 10.12
N VAL A 30 -11.72 4.08 8.93
CA VAL A 30 -12.90 4.84 8.51
C VAL A 30 -13.83 3.98 7.64
N LEU A 31 -13.33 3.48 6.51
CA LEU A 31 -14.16 2.83 5.50
C LEU A 31 -14.53 1.39 5.86
N PHE A 32 -13.54 0.60 6.28
CA PHE A 32 -13.69 -0.86 6.45
C PHE A 32 -13.26 -1.35 7.84
N GLY A 33 -13.19 -0.47 8.84
CA GLY A 33 -12.75 -0.87 10.18
C GLY A 33 -13.66 -1.89 10.86
N GLU A 34 -14.98 -1.73 10.78
CA GLU A 34 -15.91 -2.72 11.36
C GLU A 34 -15.88 -4.06 10.61
N PRO A 35 -15.97 -4.10 9.27
CA PRO A 35 -15.76 -5.35 8.51
C PRO A 35 -14.43 -6.03 8.84
N TRP A 36 -13.33 -5.28 8.89
CA TRP A 36 -12.01 -5.80 9.21
C TRP A 36 -11.98 -6.42 10.62
N ALA A 37 -12.48 -5.72 11.63
CA ALA A 37 -12.51 -6.20 13.01
C ALA A 37 -13.29 -7.51 13.16
N ARG A 38 -14.44 -7.62 12.49
CA ARG A 38 -15.29 -8.83 12.52
C ARG A 38 -14.57 -10.06 11.97
N GLU A 39 -13.73 -9.91 10.96
CA GLU A 39 -12.95 -11.02 10.40
C GLU A 39 -11.88 -11.56 11.38
N TYR A 40 -11.59 -10.81 12.45
CA TYR A 40 -10.71 -11.21 13.56
C TYR A 40 -11.48 -11.54 14.84
N GLY A 41 -12.82 -11.61 14.78
CA GLY A 41 -13.67 -11.96 15.92
C GLY A 41 -13.85 -10.86 16.97
N ALA A 42 -13.37 -9.64 16.70
CA ALA A 42 -13.58 -8.51 17.59
C ALA A 42 -15.01 -7.97 17.48
N ALA A 43 -15.59 -7.52 18.59
CA ALA A 43 -16.96 -6.99 18.63
C ALA A 43 -17.06 -5.59 18.03
N SER A 44 -15.95 -4.85 17.94
CA SER A 44 -15.88 -3.53 17.31
C SER A 44 -14.49 -3.21 16.79
N LYS A 45 -14.38 -2.23 15.88
CA LYS A 45 -13.08 -1.72 15.43
C LYS A 45 -12.22 -1.17 16.57
N ARG A 46 -12.84 -0.56 17.60
CA ARG A 46 -12.12 -0.02 18.76
C ARG A 46 -11.48 -1.13 19.58
N GLU A 47 -12.17 -2.26 19.75
CA GLU A 47 -11.62 -3.42 20.43
C GLU A 47 -10.46 -4.01 19.64
N HIS A 48 -10.65 -4.23 18.33
CA HIS A 48 -9.60 -4.75 17.45
C HIS A 48 -8.33 -3.89 17.50
N THR A 49 -8.45 -2.56 17.41
CA THR A 49 -7.31 -1.64 17.51
C THR A 49 -6.53 -1.78 18.81
N LYS A 50 -7.20 -2.08 19.94
CA LYS A 50 -6.51 -2.31 21.22
C LYS A 50 -5.76 -3.63 21.28
N GLN A 51 -6.21 -4.64 20.51
CA GLN A 51 -5.58 -5.95 20.44
C GLN A 51 -4.35 -5.94 19.50
N VAL A 52 -4.29 -4.99 18.58
CA VAL A 52 -3.15 -4.84 17.65
C VAL A 52 -1.92 -4.33 18.41
N PRO A 53 -0.79 -5.08 18.39
CA PRO A 53 0.43 -4.63 19.05
C PRO A 53 0.98 -3.34 18.43
N GLY A 54 1.42 -2.38 19.25
CA GLY A 54 1.89 -1.07 18.76
C GLY A 54 3.05 -1.14 17.74
N TYR A 55 3.88 -2.17 17.80
CA TYR A 55 4.99 -2.34 16.84
C TYR A 55 4.51 -2.59 15.40
N THR A 56 3.28 -3.04 15.18
CA THR A 56 2.76 -3.31 13.83
C THR A 56 2.66 -2.02 13.01
N TYR A 57 2.44 -0.87 13.65
CA TYR A 57 2.43 0.43 12.97
C TYR A 57 3.82 0.81 12.46
N ALA A 58 4.87 0.52 13.24
CA ALA A 58 6.25 0.73 12.80
C ALA A 58 6.61 -0.20 11.64
N VAL A 59 6.20 -1.47 11.70
CA VAL A 59 6.35 -2.41 10.58
C VAL A 59 5.63 -1.89 9.33
N GLY A 60 4.39 -1.42 9.48
CA GLY A 60 3.62 -0.83 8.38
C GLY A 60 4.33 0.36 7.75
N LEU A 61 4.87 1.28 8.54
CA LEU A 61 5.63 2.42 8.05
C LEU A 61 6.87 2.00 7.25
N VAL A 62 7.64 1.04 7.76
CA VAL A 62 8.83 0.51 7.08
C VAL A 62 8.45 -0.14 5.75
N CYS A 63 7.43 -1.00 5.75
CA CYS A 63 6.95 -1.67 4.53
C CYS A 63 6.43 -0.67 3.49
N THR A 64 5.68 0.35 3.90
CA THR A 64 5.23 1.40 2.98
C THR A 64 6.40 2.22 2.44
N THR A 65 7.41 2.50 3.26
CA THR A 65 8.63 3.19 2.79
C THR A 65 9.34 2.39 1.71
N LEU A 66 9.52 1.08 1.90
CA LEU A 66 10.11 0.19 0.91
C LEU A 66 9.29 0.12 -0.38
N LEU A 67 7.96 0.10 -0.26
CA LEU A 67 7.06 0.12 -1.41
C LEU A 67 7.18 1.42 -2.21
N VAL A 68 7.18 2.58 -1.54
CA VAL A 68 7.35 3.89 -2.18
C VAL A 68 8.69 3.97 -2.91
N LEU A 69 9.78 3.58 -2.25
CA LEU A 69 11.11 3.58 -2.87
C LEU A 69 11.16 2.67 -4.10
N SER A 70 10.53 1.49 -4.01
CA SER A 70 10.47 0.55 -5.13
C SER A 70 9.69 1.13 -6.31
N LEU A 71 8.54 1.78 -6.07
CA LEU A 71 7.76 2.45 -7.11
C LEU A 71 8.51 3.66 -7.71
N ALA A 72 9.20 4.45 -6.90
CA ALA A 72 9.99 5.59 -7.38
C ALA A 72 11.15 5.14 -8.27
N VAL A 73 11.86 4.07 -7.86
CA VAL A 73 12.91 3.45 -8.67
C VAL A 73 12.34 2.90 -9.98
N LEU A 74 11.20 2.20 -9.94
CA LEU A 74 10.56 1.66 -11.15
C LEU A 74 10.11 2.76 -12.11
N GLN A 75 9.46 3.82 -11.61
CA GLN A 75 9.04 4.94 -12.44
C GLN A 75 10.23 5.59 -13.14
N ARG A 76 11.32 5.83 -12.40
CA ARG A 76 12.53 6.39 -13.01
C ARG A 76 13.19 5.44 -14.01
N ALA A 77 13.30 4.16 -13.68
CA ALA A 77 13.88 3.15 -14.57
C ALA A 77 13.11 3.03 -15.89
N LEU A 78 11.79 3.18 -15.83
CA LEU A 78 10.89 3.12 -16.98
C LEU A 78 10.64 4.49 -17.63
N SER A 79 11.29 5.55 -17.14
CA SER A 79 11.10 6.94 -17.61
C SER A 79 9.62 7.37 -17.62
N ILE A 80 8.89 7.02 -16.55
CA ILE A 80 7.50 7.38 -16.37
C ILE A 80 7.40 8.85 -15.98
N HIS A 81 6.77 9.65 -16.84
CA HIS A 81 6.59 11.09 -16.66
C HIS A 81 5.13 11.54 -16.77
N THR A 82 4.21 10.61 -17.06
CA THR A 82 2.79 10.92 -17.25
C THR A 82 1.91 10.20 -16.23
N ILE A 83 0.76 10.81 -15.92
CA ILE A 83 -0.25 10.21 -15.05
C ILE A 83 -0.74 8.88 -15.62
N ALA A 84 -0.92 8.77 -16.93
CA ALA A 84 -1.39 7.56 -17.60
C ALA A 84 -0.42 6.39 -17.40
N ASP A 85 0.88 6.63 -17.60
CA ASP A 85 1.91 5.60 -17.41
C ASP A 85 2.05 5.20 -15.94
N ALA A 86 1.94 6.16 -15.02
CA ALA A 86 1.96 5.89 -13.58
C ALA A 86 0.76 5.05 -13.13
N LEU A 87 -0.42 5.26 -13.72
CA LEU A 87 -1.61 4.42 -13.48
C LEU A 87 -1.40 3.01 -14.04
N TRP A 88 -0.85 2.87 -15.25
CA TRP A 88 -0.54 1.56 -15.82
C TRP A 88 0.47 0.79 -14.97
N LEU A 89 1.53 1.46 -14.50
CA LEU A 89 2.48 0.86 -13.56
C LEU A 89 1.77 0.41 -12.27
N ALA A 90 0.92 1.27 -11.69
CA ALA A 90 0.21 0.95 -10.47
C ALA A 90 -0.72 -0.26 -10.63
N VAL A 91 -1.46 -0.34 -11.73
CA VAL A 91 -2.30 -1.49 -12.07
C VAL A 91 -1.45 -2.74 -12.27
N PHE A 92 -0.36 -2.65 -13.02
CA PHE A 92 0.55 -3.76 -13.27
C PHE A 92 1.15 -4.30 -11.95
N VAL A 93 1.67 -3.42 -11.09
CA VAL A 93 2.23 -3.80 -9.79
C VAL A 93 1.14 -4.39 -8.87
N SER A 94 -0.04 -3.78 -8.87
CA SER A 94 -1.19 -4.25 -8.09
C SER A 94 -1.62 -5.66 -8.49
N VAL A 95 -1.79 -5.94 -9.78
CA VAL A 95 -2.23 -7.25 -10.24
C VAL A 95 -1.10 -8.27 -10.17
N GLY A 96 0.05 -7.95 -10.77
CA GLY A 96 1.15 -8.88 -10.97
C GLY A 96 1.94 -9.22 -9.71
N PHE A 97 1.97 -8.32 -8.72
CA PHE A 97 2.74 -8.52 -7.49
C PHE A 97 1.83 -8.55 -6.28
N CYS A 98 0.99 -7.53 -6.06
CA CYS A 98 0.18 -7.47 -4.85
C CYS A 98 -0.88 -8.58 -4.83
N VAL A 99 -1.82 -8.60 -5.77
CA VAL A 99 -2.92 -9.58 -5.81
C VAL A 99 -2.36 -11.01 -5.97
N ALA A 100 -1.40 -11.19 -6.88
CA ALA A 100 -0.78 -12.49 -7.15
C ALA A 100 -0.11 -13.12 -5.91
N THR A 101 0.40 -12.32 -4.96
CA THR A 101 1.05 -12.84 -3.74
C THR A 101 0.14 -12.80 -2.52
N CYS A 102 -0.77 -11.83 -2.43
CA CYS A 102 -1.68 -11.63 -1.31
C CYS A 102 -2.84 -12.65 -1.29
N VAL A 103 -3.47 -12.90 -2.44
CA VAL A 103 -4.67 -13.74 -2.52
C VAL A 103 -4.39 -15.20 -2.13
N PRO A 104 -3.32 -15.88 -2.62
CA PRO A 104 -3.07 -17.26 -2.25
C PRO A 104 -2.95 -17.46 -0.74
N GLY A 105 -2.25 -16.55 -0.04
CA GLY A 105 -2.05 -16.63 1.41
C GLY A 105 -3.37 -16.64 2.19
N GLN A 106 -4.38 -15.89 1.73
CA GLN A 106 -5.70 -15.87 2.35
C GLN A 106 -6.62 -16.99 1.84
N ALA A 107 -6.45 -17.41 0.58
CA ALA A 107 -7.22 -18.48 -0.03
C ALA A 107 -6.98 -19.83 0.68
N PHE A 108 -5.73 -20.15 1.03
CA PHE A 108 -5.40 -21.34 1.82
C PHE A 108 -6.10 -21.37 3.19
N LEU A 109 -6.33 -20.19 3.77
CA LEU A 109 -7.05 -20.04 5.05
C LEU A 109 -8.57 -19.90 4.86
N ARG A 110 -9.07 -19.95 3.62
CA ARG A 110 -10.48 -19.71 3.24
C ARG A 110 -11.01 -18.33 3.65
N ARG A 111 -10.12 -17.34 3.84
CA ARG A 111 -10.46 -15.97 4.29
C ARG A 111 -10.62 -15.00 3.12
N TRP A 112 -11.55 -15.28 2.21
CA TRP A 112 -11.74 -14.48 0.99
C TRP A 112 -12.10 -13.01 1.24
N ARG A 113 -12.84 -12.72 2.31
CA ARG A 113 -13.18 -11.34 2.69
C ARG A 113 -11.94 -10.57 3.15
N VAL A 114 -11.08 -11.21 3.93
CA VAL A 114 -9.78 -10.67 4.35
C VAL A 114 -8.88 -10.46 3.15
N ALA A 115 -8.87 -11.39 2.19
CA ALA A 115 -8.16 -11.21 0.93
C ALA A 115 -8.62 -9.94 0.21
N LEU A 116 -9.93 -9.77 0.03
CA LEU A 116 -10.50 -8.59 -0.64
C LEU A 116 -10.14 -7.29 0.10
N LEU A 117 -10.30 -7.25 1.41
CA LEU A 117 -10.00 -6.08 2.24
C LEU A 117 -8.49 -5.74 2.24
N ALA A 118 -7.64 -6.74 2.41
CA ALA A 118 -6.20 -6.58 2.45
C ALA A 118 -5.65 -6.19 1.08
N CYS A 119 -5.91 -6.98 0.04
CA CYS A 119 -5.36 -6.67 -1.28
C CYS A 119 -6.00 -5.38 -1.83
N GLY A 120 -7.28 -5.12 -1.59
CA GLY A 120 -7.94 -3.85 -1.98
C GLY A 120 -7.27 -2.62 -1.36
N SER A 121 -6.91 -2.68 -0.07
CA SER A 121 -6.17 -1.60 0.59
C SER A 121 -4.81 -1.34 -0.05
N GLN A 122 -4.11 -2.41 -0.43
CA GLN A 122 -2.79 -2.32 -1.04
C GLN A 122 -2.87 -1.74 -2.46
N VAL A 123 -3.87 -2.15 -3.26
CA VAL A 123 -4.11 -1.57 -4.59
C VAL A 123 -4.41 -0.07 -4.49
N ALA A 124 -5.29 0.35 -3.57
CA ALA A 124 -5.60 1.76 -3.37
C ALA A 124 -4.36 2.56 -2.96
N MET A 125 -3.54 2.01 -2.04
CA MET A 125 -2.29 2.63 -1.61
C MET A 125 -1.28 2.74 -2.77
N ILE A 126 -1.08 1.67 -3.55
CA ILE A 126 -0.17 1.66 -4.71
C ILE A 126 -0.58 2.70 -5.76
N LEU A 127 -1.88 2.80 -6.05
CA LEU A 127 -2.41 3.81 -6.99
C LEU A 127 -2.09 5.23 -6.52
N VAL A 128 -2.40 5.56 -5.26
CA VAL A 128 -2.16 6.91 -4.71
C VAL A 128 -0.67 7.22 -4.67
N ILE A 129 0.17 6.29 -4.22
CA ILE A 129 1.62 6.47 -4.18
C ILE A 129 2.19 6.70 -5.59
N SER A 130 1.81 5.86 -6.56
CA SER A 130 2.30 5.96 -7.94
C SER A 130 1.93 7.32 -8.56
N LEU A 131 0.70 7.79 -8.32
CA LEU A 131 0.26 9.10 -8.77
C LEU A 131 1.03 10.25 -8.10
N LEU A 132 1.26 10.18 -6.79
CA LEU A 132 2.00 11.22 -6.09
C LEU A 132 3.45 11.31 -6.55
N LEU A 133 4.10 10.18 -6.81
CA LEU A 133 5.48 10.15 -7.29
C LEU A 133 5.63 10.79 -8.68
N VAL A 134 4.65 10.65 -9.58
CA VAL A 134 4.71 11.31 -10.90
C VAL A 134 4.31 12.79 -10.82
N LEU A 135 3.46 13.17 -9.86
CA LEU A 135 3.04 14.56 -9.64
C LEU A 135 4.07 15.39 -8.88
N LEU A 136 4.94 14.73 -8.10
CA LEU A 136 6.01 15.32 -7.30
C LEU A 136 7.37 14.76 -7.74
N PRO A 137 7.79 15.01 -9.01
CA PRO A 137 8.97 14.40 -9.61
C PRO A 137 10.29 14.83 -8.96
#